data_AF-H2BEJ7-F1
#
_entry.id   AF-H2BEJ7-F1
#
_cell.length_a   1.000
_cell.length_b   1.000
_cell.length_c   1.000
_cell.angle_alpha   90.00
_cell.angle_beta   90.00
_cell.angle_gamma   90.00
#
_symmetry.space_group_name_H-M   'P 1'
#
loop_
_entity.id
_entity.type
_entity.pdbx_description
1 polymer ?
#
loop_
_entity_poly.entity_id
_entity_poly.type
_entity_poly.pdbx_seq_one_letter_code
_entity_poly.pdbx_strand_id
1 'polypeptide(L)'
;IIIEKPFGKDLQSARELLGSVKQYWTEDETFRIDHYLGKEMVKNLLVLRFANIAMGAAWDKNSISNVQITFKEPFGTEGRGGYFDEFGIIRDILQNHLLQVLSILTMERPVSFSAEDIRDE
;
A
#
# COMPACT_ATOMS: atom_id res chain seq x y z
N ILE A 1 -17.96 2.10 6.07
CA ILE A 1 -17.14 2.52 7.22
C ILE A 1 -15.72 2.86 6.76
N ILE A 2 -15.09 3.88 7.34
CA ILE A 2 -13.68 4.23 7.10
C ILE A 2 -12.88 3.83 8.35
N ILE A 3 -11.78 3.10 8.15
CA ILE A 3 -10.93 2.60 9.24
C ILE A 3 -9.49 3.06 9.00
N GLU A 4 -8.87 3.66 10.01
CA GLU A 4 -7.48 4.11 9.99
C GLU A 4 -6.55 3.09 10.65
N LYS A 5 -5.27 3.15 10.29
CA LYS A 5 -4.22 2.32 10.93
C LYS A 5 -4.14 2.62 12.45
N PRO A 6 -3.74 1.65 13.29
CA PRO A 6 -3.16 0.34 12.96
C PRO A 6 -4.18 -0.77 12.72
N PHE A 7 -3.94 -1.60 11.70
CA PHE A 7 -4.74 -2.81 11.40
C PHE A 7 -4.17 -4.05 12.11
N GLY A 8 -3.98 -3.97 13.42
CA GLY A 8 -3.26 -4.97 14.22
C GLY A 8 -1.74 -4.71 14.28
N LYS A 9 -1.03 -5.55 15.04
CA LYS A 9 0.44 -5.51 15.21
C LYS A 9 1.15 -6.67 14.49
N ASP A 10 0.40 -7.67 14.04
CA ASP A 10 0.85 -8.88 13.36
C ASP A 10 -0.32 -9.54 12.62
N LEU A 11 -0.04 -10.66 11.94
CA LEU A 11 -1.05 -11.40 11.19
C LEU A 11 -2.23 -11.87 12.05
N GLN A 12 -1.97 -12.30 13.29
CA GLN A 12 -3.02 -12.83 14.15
C GLN A 12 -3.97 -11.72 14.59
N SER A 13 -3.44 -10.64 15.17
CA SER A 13 -4.23 -9.48 15.61
C SER A 13 -4.93 -8.79 14.45
N ALA A 14 -4.32 -8.73 13.26
CA ALA A 14 -4.97 -8.24 12.04
C ALA A 14 -6.17 -9.10 11.64
N ARG A 15 -6.05 -10.43 11.69
CA ARG A 15 -7.17 -11.35 11.38
C ARG A 15 -8.30 -11.23 12.40
N GLU A 16 -7.99 -11.08 13.68
CA GLU A 16 -8.98 -10.86 14.73
C GLU A 16 -9.76 -9.54 14.50
N LEU A 17 -9.05 -8.45 14.20
CA LEU A 17 -9.66 -7.16 13.85
C LEU A 17 -10.52 -7.25 12.59
N LEU A 18 -9.99 -7.82 11.51
CA LEU A 18 -10.71 -7.94 10.25
C LEU A 18 -11.92 -8.87 10.39
N GLY A 19 -11.81 -9.93 11.19
CA GLY A 19 -12.90 -10.83 11.51
C GLY A 19 -14.04 -10.13 12.24
N SER A 20 -13.73 -9.27 13.21
CA SER A 20 -14.76 -8.51 13.95
C SER A 20 -15.43 -7.47 13.07
N VAL A 21 -14.70 -6.76 12.21
CA VAL A 21 -15.26 -5.80 11.25
C VAL A 21 -16.24 -6.48 10.28
N LYS A 22 -15.86 -7.66 9.75
CA LYS A 22 -16.68 -8.44 8.80
C LYS A 22 -18.01 -8.93 9.38
N GLN A 23 -18.20 -8.91 10.70
CA GLN A 23 -19.49 -9.24 11.32
C GLN A 23 -20.55 -8.16 11.12
N TYR A 24 -20.13 -6.92 10.84
CA TYR A 24 -21.01 -5.76 10.80
C TYR A 24 -21.05 -5.07 9.43
N TRP A 25 -19.97 -5.16 8.65
CA TRP A 25 -19.85 -4.53 7.33
C TRP A 25 -19.32 -5.52 6.31
N THR A 26 -19.84 -5.43 5.08
CA THR A 26 -19.30 -6.16 3.94
C THR A 26 -18.00 -5.52 3.45
N GLU A 27 -17.29 -6.18 2.55
CA GLU A 27 -15.99 -5.69 2.05
C GLU A 27 -16.14 -4.43 1.20
N ASP A 28 -17.19 -4.32 0.39
CA ASP A 28 -17.54 -3.15 -0.42
C ASP A 28 -18.01 -1.95 0.42
N GLU A 29 -18.43 -2.19 1.66
CA GLU A 29 -18.73 -1.14 2.64
C GLU A 29 -17.51 -0.71 3.47
N THR A 30 -16.37 -1.42 3.37
CA THR A 30 -15.23 -1.25 4.27
C THR A 30 -14.03 -0.60 3.58
N PHE A 31 -13.71 0.63 3.97
CA PHE A 31 -12.61 1.42 3.41
C PHE A 31 -11.46 1.51 4.41
N ARG A 32 -10.40 0.72 4.19
CA ARG A 32 -9.18 0.73 5.01
C ARG A 32 -8.21 1.75 4.43
N ILE A 33 -7.89 2.78 5.20
CA ILE A 33 -7.09 3.89 4.71
C ILE A 33 -5.59 3.56 4.75
N ASP A 34 -4.98 3.68 3.58
CA ASP A 34 -3.57 4.01 3.45
C ASP A 34 -3.47 5.33 2.66
N HIS A 35 -3.11 6.41 3.35
CA HIS A 35 -3.09 7.74 2.74
C HIS A 35 -2.04 7.90 1.63
N TYR A 36 -1.08 6.98 1.48
CA TYR A 36 -0.14 7.01 0.34
C TYR A 36 -0.85 6.73 -0.98
N LEU A 37 -1.87 5.88 -0.98
CA LEU A 37 -2.68 5.58 -2.17
C LEU A 37 -3.46 6.81 -2.66
N GLY A 38 -3.71 7.78 -1.79
CA GLY A 38 -4.33 9.06 -2.15
C GLY A 38 -3.36 10.08 -2.77
N LYS A 39 -2.04 9.86 -2.69
CA LYS A 39 -1.05 10.81 -3.21
C LYS A 39 -1.04 10.78 -4.75
N GLU A 40 -1.02 11.96 -5.36
CA GLU A 40 -1.13 12.11 -6.81
C GLU A 40 -0.11 11.28 -7.59
N MET A 41 1.16 11.32 -7.16
CA MET A 41 2.23 10.60 -7.83
C MET A 41 2.13 9.08 -7.68
N VAL A 42 1.52 8.58 -6.60
CA VAL A 42 1.30 7.13 -6.40
C VAL A 42 0.20 6.66 -7.33
N LYS A 43 -0.92 7.40 -7.44
CA LYS A 43 -1.99 7.11 -8.41
C LYS A 43 -1.48 7.11 -9.86
N ASN A 44 -0.57 8.03 -10.18
CA ASN A 44 -0.05 8.17 -11.55
C ASN A 44 0.84 6.99 -12.00
N LEU A 45 1.28 6.11 -11.09
CA LEU A 45 2.06 4.92 -11.45
C LEU A 45 1.28 3.98 -12.39
N LEU A 46 -0.02 3.82 -12.20
CA LEU A 46 -0.86 2.99 -13.09
C LEU A 46 -0.87 3.53 -14.53
N VAL A 47 -1.03 4.85 -14.66
CA VAL A 47 -1.03 5.53 -15.97
C VAL A 47 0.35 5.42 -16.61
N LEU A 48 1.42 5.68 -15.84
CA LEU A 48 2.79 5.56 -16.32
C LEU A 48 3.07 4.17 -16.90
N ARG A 49 2.68 3.10 -16.18
CA ARG A 49 2.97 1.72 -16.58
C ARG A 49 2.10 1.25 -17.74
N PHE A 50 0.80 1.49 -17.70
CA PHE A 50 -0.14 0.79 -18.58
C PHE A 50 -0.71 1.63 -19.73
N ALA A 51 -0.55 2.96 -19.69
CA ALA A 51 -0.95 3.84 -20.81
C ALA A 51 0.20 4.12 -21.79
N ASN A 52 1.43 3.70 -21.49
CA ASN A 52 2.62 4.00 -22.29
C ASN A 52 3.25 2.72 -22.81
N ILE A 53 3.21 2.51 -24.14
CA ILE A 53 3.77 1.31 -24.80
C ILE A 53 5.26 1.13 -24.48
N ALA A 54 6.03 2.23 -24.51
CA ALA A 54 7.46 2.19 -24.22
C ALA A 54 7.77 1.77 -22.77
N MET A 55 6.96 2.24 -21.81
CA MET A 55 7.12 1.82 -20.42
C MET A 55 6.76 0.35 -20.25
N GLY A 56 5.62 -0.08 -20.79
CA GLY A 56 5.19 -1.47 -20.73
C GLY A 56 6.23 -2.45 -21.31
N ALA A 57 6.88 -2.09 -22.42
CA ALA A 57 7.91 -2.93 -23.05
C ALA A 57 9.21 -3.03 -22.23
N ALA A 58 9.49 -2.04 -21.38
CA ALA A 58 10.71 -1.98 -20.56
C ALA A 58 10.46 -2.32 -19.08
N TRP A 59 9.23 -2.68 -18.69
CA TRP A 59 8.86 -2.90 -17.29
C TRP A 59 9.04 -4.35 -16.85
N ASP A 60 10.21 -4.92 -17.10
CA ASP A 60 10.51 -6.32 -16.75
C ASP A 60 11.97 -6.51 -16.32
N LYS A 61 12.30 -7.74 -15.88
CA LYS A 61 13.65 -8.13 -15.46
C LYS A 61 14.73 -8.05 -16.55
N ASN A 62 14.35 -7.98 -17.83
CA ASN A 62 15.30 -7.90 -18.93
C ASN A 62 15.82 -6.47 -19.09
N SER A 63 15.03 -5.49 -18.66
CA SER A 63 15.33 -4.06 -18.76
C SER A 63 15.63 -3.40 -17.42
N ILE A 64 15.02 -3.88 -16.33
CA ILE A 64 15.16 -3.32 -14.98
C ILE A 64 16.20 -4.11 -14.19
N SER A 65 17.27 -3.43 -13.76
CA SER A 65 18.29 -4.01 -12.88
C SER A 65 17.90 -3.98 -11.40
N ASN A 66 17.22 -2.92 -10.95
CA ASN A 66 16.77 -2.75 -9.56
C ASN A 66 15.62 -1.74 -9.45
N VAL A 67 14.84 -1.88 -8.37
CA VAL A 67 13.80 -0.93 -7.96
C VAL A 67 14.11 -0.45 -6.55
N GLN A 68 14.07 0.86 -6.32
CA GLN A 68 14.34 1.46 -5.02
C GLN A 68 13.13 2.27 -4.57
N ILE A 69 12.58 1.92 -3.41
CA ILE A 69 11.50 2.66 -2.75
C ILE A 69 12.09 3.21 -1.45
N THR A 70 12.11 4.53 -1.33
CA THR A 70 12.76 5.22 -0.20
C THR A 70 11.78 6.12 0.51
N PHE A 71 11.72 6.00 1.83
CA PHE A 71 11.07 6.93 2.72
C PHE A 71 12.12 7.56 3.64
N LYS A 72 12.08 8.89 3.75
CA LYS A 72 12.96 9.67 4.62
C LYS A 72 12.17 10.81 5.22
N GLU A 73 12.34 11.00 6.52
CA GLU A 73 11.88 12.18 7.22
C GLU A 73 13.10 12.91 7.79
N PRO A 74 13.14 14.26 7.72
CA PRO A 74 14.27 15.02 8.24
C PRO A 74 14.21 15.25 9.77
N PHE A 75 13.22 14.66 10.45
CA PHE A 75 12.95 14.83 11.87
C PHE A 75 12.89 13.47 12.59
N GLY A 76 12.99 13.51 13.92
CA GLY A 76 12.95 12.32 14.77
C GLY A 76 11.51 11.92 15.15
N THR A 77 11.33 11.35 16.34
CA THR A 77 9.99 10.97 16.83
C THR A 77 9.19 12.14 17.39
N GLU A 78 9.77 13.35 17.50
CA GLU A 78 9.09 14.60 17.87
C GLU A 78 8.07 14.46 19.02
N GLY A 79 8.49 13.84 20.14
CA GLY A 79 7.62 13.65 21.31
C GLY A 79 6.66 12.45 21.24
N ARG A 80 6.60 11.73 20.11
CA ARG A 80 5.81 10.50 19.92
C ARG A 80 6.62 9.21 20.10
N GLY A 81 7.81 9.32 20.70
CA GLY A 81 8.73 8.19 20.89
C GLY A 81 8.10 6.98 21.57
N GLY A 82 7.25 7.19 22.59
CA GLY A 82 6.57 6.09 23.29
C GLY A 82 5.59 5.30 22.41
N TYR A 83 4.87 5.97 21.49
CA TYR A 83 4.04 5.27 20.51
C TYR A 83 4.90 4.54 19.47
N PHE A 84 5.96 5.19 18.99
CA PHE A 84 6.83 4.60 17.99
C PHE A 84 7.58 3.37 18.50
N ASP A 85 7.97 3.33 19.78
CA ASP A 85 8.71 2.22 20.39
C ASP A 85 7.93 0.89 20.33
N GLU A 86 6.61 0.93 20.50
CA GLU A 86 5.78 -0.28 20.43
C GLU A 86 5.59 -0.84 19.01
N PHE A 87 5.72 -0.01 17.97
CA PHE A 87 5.39 -0.38 16.59
C PHE A 87 6.63 -0.52 15.70
N GLY A 88 7.57 0.43 15.82
CA GLY A 88 8.77 0.57 15.01
C GLY A 88 8.51 0.94 13.55
N ILE A 89 9.58 1.26 12.83
CA ILE A 89 9.51 1.75 11.44
C ILE A 89 8.87 0.75 10.47
N ILE A 90 9.02 -0.56 10.74
CA ILE A 90 8.47 -1.61 9.87
C ILE A 90 6.95 -1.54 9.85
N ARG A 91 6.30 -1.45 11.01
CA ARG A 91 4.83 -1.39 11.09
C ARG A 91 4.31 0.00 10.76
N ASP A 92 5.06 1.04 11.10
CA ASP A 92 4.59 2.41 10.90
C ASP A 92 4.59 2.80 9.41
N ILE A 93 5.61 2.40 8.65
CA ILE A 93 5.84 2.85 7.27
C ILE A 93 6.01 1.71 6.25
N LEU A 94 6.81 0.68 6.57
CA LEU A 94 7.20 -0.33 5.56
C LEU A 94 6.01 -1.22 5.18
N GLN A 95 5.35 -1.80 6.17
CA GLN A 95 4.29 -2.80 6.00
C GLN A 95 3.05 -2.24 5.29
N ASN A 96 2.81 -0.93 5.40
CA ASN A 96 1.68 -0.24 4.78
C ASN A 96 2.14 0.53 3.53
N HIS A 97 2.63 1.76 3.68
CA HIS A 97 2.87 2.73 2.64
C HIS A 97 3.82 2.22 1.56
N LEU A 98 4.98 1.64 1.96
CA LEU A 98 5.97 1.18 0.99
C LEU A 98 5.55 -0.11 0.30
N LEU A 99 4.87 -1.01 1.03
CA LEU A 99 4.33 -2.23 0.45
C LEU A 99 3.20 -1.94 -0.54
N GLN A 100 2.36 -0.95 -0.26
CA GLN A 100 1.33 -0.46 -1.19
C GLN A 100 1.94 0.11 -2.47
N VAL A 101 2.96 0.97 -2.35
CA VAL A 101 3.69 1.47 -3.52
C VAL A 101 4.37 0.33 -4.29
N LEU A 102 4.96 -0.64 -3.59
CA LEU A 102 5.55 -1.83 -4.21
C LEU A 102 4.50 -2.59 -5.02
N SER A 103 3.32 -2.86 -4.46
CA SER A 103 2.26 -3.60 -5.16
C SER A 103 1.91 -2.94 -6.50
N ILE A 104 1.71 -1.62 -6.53
CA ILE A 104 1.40 -0.89 -7.77
C ILE A 104 2.58 -0.91 -8.76
N LEU A 105 3.83 -0.95 -8.27
CA LEU A 105 5.01 -1.04 -9.14
C LEU A 105 5.21 -2.43 -9.75
N THR A 106 4.77 -3.49 -9.06
CA THR A 106 5.06 -4.88 -9.42
C THR A 106 3.85 -5.69 -9.91
N MET A 107 2.62 -5.21 -9.70
CA MET A 107 1.39 -5.84 -10.19
C MET A 107 1.46 -6.06 -11.71
N GLU A 108 0.80 -7.09 -12.22
CA GLU A 108 0.63 -7.27 -13.67
C GLU A 108 -0.36 -6.24 -14.22
N ARG A 109 -0.53 -6.23 -15.55
CA ARG A 109 -1.57 -5.39 -16.16
C ARG A 109 -2.94 -5.97 -15.82
N PRO A 110 -3.81 -5.23 -15.10
CA PRO A 110 -5.11 -5.77 -14.71
C PRO A 110 -6.01 -5.95 -15.93
N VAL A 111 -6.99 -6.85 -15.81
CA VAL A 111 -7.98 -7.14 -16.85
C VAL A 111 -8.76 -5.89 -17.25
N SER A 112 -9.07 -5.03 -16.28
CA SER A 112 -9.63 -3.70 -16.50
C SER A 112 -9.18 -2.72 -15.42
N PHE A 113 -9.57 -1.45 -15.51
CA PHE A 113 -9.30 -0.44 -14.47
C PHE A 113 -10.45 -0.32 -13.45
N SER A 114 -11.29 -1.35 -13.33
CA SER A 114 -12.26 -1.45 -12.24
C SER A 114 -11.55 -1.67 -10.90
N ALA A 115 -12.18 -1.28 -9.79
CA ALA A 115 -11.54 -1.30 -8.48
C ALA A 115 -11.17 -2.70 -7.98
N GLU A 116 -11.93 -3.75 -8.32
CA GLU A 116 -11.59 -5.14 -7.94
C GLU A 116 -10.48 -5.69 -8.85
N ASP A 117 -10.57 -5.48 -10.17
CA ASP A 117 -9.54 -5.99 -11.10
C ASP A 117 -8.15 -5.40 -10.81
N ILE A 118 -8.07 -4.17 -10.29
CA ILE A 118 -6.80 -3.58 -9.84
C ILE A 118 -6.32 -4.20 -8.52
N ARG A 119 -7.24 -4.57 -7.61
CA ARG A 119 -6.90 -5.13 -6.29
C ARG A 119 -6.52 -6.60 -6.34
N ASP A 120 -6.96 -7.32 -7.36
CA ASP A 120 -6.66 -8.74 -7.55
C ASP A 120 -5.21 -8.99 -7.99
N GLU A 121 -4.54 -8.00 -8.59
CA GLU A 121 -3.13 -8.05 -9.00
C GLU A 121 -2.15 -7.62 -7.89
#